data_AF-A0A401ZXH8-F1
#
_entry.id   AF-A0A401ZXH8-F1
#
_cell.length_a   1.000
_cell.length_b   1.000
_cell.length_c   1.000
_cell.angle_alpha   90.00
_cell.angle_beta   90.00
_cell.angle_gamma   90.00
#
_symmetry.space_group_name_H-M   'P 1'
#
loop_
_entity.id
_entity.type
_entity.pdbx_description
1 polymer ?
#
loop_
_entity_poly.entity_id
_entity_poly.type
_entity_poly.pdbx_seq_one_letter_code
_entity_poly.pdbx_strand_id
1 'polypeptide(L)'
;MAKAKPVADLVLSASVAENAEKILHVRLKEFYQWEQYVDEPYEVANLHNLRIAAKRLRYTLEIFAEALPEDAALLLTEVEQIQEELGNLHDTDVLIALLRLRLGSLDGGTGYEEALLSSTRKPGKSMFSISPALVSQLLAPHAAPTAVERQGLEILLQKLQQKRKAFYLTFREHWYQLKGHDFYHQVLQLNG
;
A
#
# COMPACT_ATOMS: atom_id res chain seq x y z
N MET A 1 -7.35 -4.86 -7.84
CA MET A 1 -6.97 -3.51 -7.34
C MET A 1 -8.19 -2.73 -6.82
N ALA A 2 -8.04 -2.08 -5.66
CA ALA A 2 -9.06 -1.26 -5.01
C ALA A 2 -9.59 -0.13 -5.92
N LYS A 3 -10.87 -0.19 -6.28
CA LYS A 3 -11.53 0.85 -7.08
C LYS A 3 -11.93 2.03 -6.21
N ALA A 4 -11.91 3.23 -6.76
CA ALA A 4 -12.51 4.39 -6.12
C ALA A 4 -14.02 4.25 -6.15
N LYS A 5 -14.67 4.36 -4.98
CA LYS A 5 -16.11 4.53 -4.89
C LYS A 5 -16.47 5.91 -5.44
N PRO A 6 -17.63 6.04 -6.09
CA PRO A 6 -18.11 7.35 -6.50
C PRO A 6 -18.32 8.24 -5.27
N VAL A 7 -17.98 9.52 -5.40
CA VAL A 7 -18.41 10.53 -4.43
C VAL A 7 -19.72 11.08 -4.96
N ALA A 8 -20.83 10.69 -4.34
CA ALA A 8 -22.15 11.23 -4.63
C ALA A 8 -22.36 12.57 -3.90
N ASP A 9 -23.39 13.32 -4.30
CA ASP A 9 -23.92 14.45 -3.53
C ASP A 9 -22.97 15.66 -3.38
N LEU A 10 -22.04 15.84 -4.33
CA LEU A 10 -21.29 17.09 -4.47
C LEU A 10 -22.23 18.21 -4.93
N VAL A 11 -22.13 19.36 -4.27
CA VAL A 11 -23.00 20.52 -4.53
C VAL A 11 -22.16 21.59 -5.19
N LEU A 12 -22.46 21.93 -6.45
CA LEU A 12 -21.67 22.90 -7.24
C LEU A 12 -21.67 24.31 -6.64
N SER A 13 -22.74 24.67 -5.91
CA SER A 13 -22.88 25.96 -5.25
C SER A 13 -22.31 25.98 -3.82
N ALA A 14 -21.87 24.83 -3.29
CA ALA A 14 -21.30 24.74 -1.97
C ALA A 14 -19.83 25.20 -1.96
N SER A 15 -19.33 25.53 -0.78
CA SER A 15 -17.93 25.86 -0.57
C SER A 15 -17.01 24.67 -0.88
N VAL A 16 -15.72 24.95 -1.09
CA VAL A 16 -14.70 23.90 -1.28
C VAL A 16 -14.62 23.01 -0.04
N ALA A 17 -14.69 23.60 1.16
CA ALA A 17 -14.64 22.87 2.43
C ALA A 17 -15.78 21.85 2.56
N GLU A 18 -17.02 22.25 2.31
CA GLU A 18 -18.19 21.35 2.37
C GLU A 18 -18.08 20.16 1.40
N ASN A 19 -17.58 20.40 0.19
CA ASN A 19 -17.35 19.31 -0.77
C ASN A 19 -16.12 18.46 -0.41
N ALA A 20 -15.07 19.07 0.15
CA ALA A 20 -13.88 18.36 0.62
C ALA A 20 -14.22 17.39 1.75
N GLU A 21 -15.06 17.78 2.71
CA GLU A 21 -15.54 16.91 3.79
C GLU A 21 -16.28 15.68 3.25
N LYS A 22 -17.18 15.87 2.28
CA LYS A 22 -17.90 14.74 1.64
C LYS A 22 -16.95 13.78 0.96
N ILE A 23 -15.96 14.30 0.24
CA ILE A 23 -14.92 13.48 -0.41
C ILE A 23 -14.12 12.74 0.65
N LEU A 24 -13.65 13.43 1.69
CA LEU A 24 -12.86 12.88 2.78
C LEU A 24 -13.58 11.74 3.48
N HIS A 25 -14.88 11.88 3.75
CA HIS A 25 -15.70 10.81 4.34
C HIS A 25 -15.71 9.53 3.49
N VAL A 26 -15.89 9.67 2.18
CA VAL A 26 -15.88 8.52 1.25
C VAL A 26 -14.50 7.86 1.26
N ARG A 27 -13.42 8.65 1.26
CA ARG A 27 -12.04 8.15 1.26
C ARG A 27 -11.65 7.48 2.58
N LEU A 28 -12.08 8.02 3.72
CA LEU A 28 -11.90 7.40 5.03
C LEU A 28 -12.63 6.05 5.11
N LYS A 29 -13.89 5.99 4.67
CA LYS A 29 -14.63 4.71 4.57
C LYS A 29 -13.93 3.70 3.67
N GLU A 30 -13.35 4.15 2.56
CA GLU A 30 -12.56 3.27 1.69
C GLU A 30 -11.26 2.78 2.30
N PHE A 31 -10.64 3.56 3.17
CA PHE A 31 -9.44 3.19 3.89
C PHE A 31 -9.77 2.12 4.95
N TYR A 32 -10.75 2.39 5.81
CA TYR A 32 -11.14 1.48 6.90
C TYR A 32 -11.84 0.20 6.43
N GLN A 33 -12.43 0.14 5.23
CA GLN A 33 -13.05 -1.11 4.75
C GLN A 33 -12.06 -2.31 4.66
N TRP A 34 -10.76 -2.02 4.56
CA TRP A 34 -9.71 -3.03 4.47
C TRP A 34 -9.17 -3.49 5.82
N GLU A 35 -9.67 -2.91 6.92
CA GLU A 35 -9.25 -3.22 8.29
C GLU A 35 -9.29 -4.72 8.59
N GLN A 36 -10.30 -5.43 8.08
CA GLN A 36 -10.49 -6.87 8.29
C GLN A 36 -9.29 -7.73 7.84
N TYR A 37 -8.38 -7.18 7.03
CA TYR A 37 -7.18 -7.87 6.53
C TYR A 37 -5.89 -7.45 7.25
N VAL A 38 -5.95 -6.52 8.20
CA VAL A 38 -4.76 -6.01 8.91
C VAL A 38 -4.05 -7.12 9.69
N ASP A 39 -4.82 -8.00 10.33
CA ASP A 39 -4.29 -9.15 11.07
C ASP A 39 -3.98 -10.37 10.20
N GLU A 40 -4.13 -10.25 8.87
CA GLU A 40 -3.93 -11.33 7.92
C GLU A 40 -2.62 -11.11 7.12
N PRO A 41 -1.45 -11.47 7.66
CA PRO A 41 -0.15 -11.15 7.06
C PRO A 41 0.06 -11.75 5.67
N TYR A 42 -0.73 -12.76 5.30
CA TYR A 42 -0.62 -13.46 4.01
C TYR A 42 -1.64 -12.96 2.97
N GLU A 43 -2.54 -12.05 3.34
CA GLU A 43 -3.51 -11.39 2.45
C GLU A 43 -2.84 -10.26 1.65
N VAL A 44 -1.76 -10.60 0.93
CA VAL A 44 -0.87 -9.67 0.20
C VAL A 44 -1.67 -8.72 -0.71
N ALA A 45 -2.63 -9.25 -1.48
CA ALA A 45 -3.44 -8.46 -2.40
C ALA A 45 -4.33 -7.44 -1.65
N ASN A 46 -4.87 -7.82 -0.49
CA ASN A 46 -5.73 -6.94 0.29
C ASN A 46 -4.93 -5.89 1.08
N LEU A 47 -3.74 -6.23 1.57
CA LEU A 47 -2.81 -5.24 2.14
C LEU A 47 -2.32 -4.24 1.08
N HIS A 48 -2.10 -4.68 -0.17
CA HIS A 48 -1.85 -3.78 -1.29
C HIS A 48 -3.05 -2.88 -1.60
N ASN A 49 -4.28 -3.39 -1.53
CA ASN A 49 -5.49 -2.60 -1.70
C ASN A 49 -5.65 -1.55 -0.60
N LEU A 50 -5.32 -1.88 0.65
CA LEU A 50 -5.24 -0.92 1.75
C LEU A 50 -4.23 0.19 1.44
N ARG A 51 -3.04 -0.16 0.94
CA ARG A 51 -2.04 0.84 0.50
C ARG A 51 -2.58 1.80 -0.56
N ILE A 52 -3.30 1.29 -1.55
CA ILE A 52 -3.94 2.12 -2.58
C ILE A 52 -4.96 3.08 -1.96
N ALA A 53 -5.75 2.60 -1.00
CA ALA A 53 -6.72 3.43 -0.29
C ALA A 53 -6.02 4.51 0.56
N ALA A 54 -4.95 4.17 1.28
CA ALA A 54 -4.12 5.10 2.05
C ALA A 54 -3.58 6.22 1.16
N LYS A 55 -3.01 5.86 0.01
CA LYS A 55 -2.50 6.82 -0.98
C LYS A 55 -3.58 7.77 -1.49
N ARG A 56 -4.79 7.26 -1.74
CA ARG A 56 -5.92 8.07 -2.21
C ARG A 56 -6.41 9.02 -1.12
N LEU A 57 -6.48 8.54 0.13
CA LEU A 57 -6.82 9.36 1.28
C LEU A 57 -5.79 10.48 1.47
N ARG A 58 -4.50 10.14 1.45
CA ARG A 58 -3.41 11.12 1.49
C ARG A 58 -3.55 12.21 0.43
N TYR A 59 -3.71 11.83 -0.83
CA TYR A 59 -3.87 12.81 -1.91
C TYR A 59 -5.09 13.70 -1.73
N THR A 60 -6.15 13.18 -1.13
CA THR A 60 -7.34 13.99 -0.81
C THR A 60 -7.02 15.03 0.26
N LEU A 61 -6.31 14.62 1.32
CA LEU A 61 -5.87 15.51 2.39
C LEU A 61 -4.90 16.58 1.86
N GLU A 62 -3.93 16.21 1.02
CA GLU A 62 -2.99 17.14 0.38
C GLU A 62 -3.71 18.16 -0.51
N ILE A 63 -4.65 17.71 -1.36
CA ILE A 63 -5.37 18.59 -2.30
C ILE A 63 -6.24 19.61 -1.56
N PHE A 64 -6.88 19.21 -0.46
CA PHE A 64 -7.81 20.05 0.29
C PHE A 64 -7.20 20.63 1.57
N ALA A 65 -5.87 20.61 1.72
CA ALA A 65 -5.19 21.03 2.95
C ALA A 65 -5.58 22.47 3.39
N GLU A 66 -5.78 23.39 2.44
CA GLU A 66 -6.18 24.78 2.74
C GLU A 66 -7.67 24.92 3.10
N ALA A 67 -8.50 23.93 2.76
CA ALA A 67 -9.94 23.94 3.00
C ALA A 67 -10.38 23.05 4.17
N LEU A 68 -9.45 22.28 4.74
CA LEU A 68 -9.69 21.38 5.87
C LEU A 68 -9.20 22.01 7.18
N PRO A 69 -9.76 21.61 8.33
CA PRO A 69 -9.27 22.04 9.64
C PRO A 69 -7.82 21.62 9.89
N GLU A 70 -7.15 22.32 10.81
CA GLU A 70 -5.74 22.06 11.16
C GLU A 70 -5.51 20.62 11.64
N ASP A 71 -6.49 20.01 12.31
CA ASP A 71 -6.46 18.60 12.74
C ASP A 71 -6.30 17.60 11.57
N ALA A 72 -6.67 17.99 10.35
CA ALA A 72 -6.46 17.17 9.15
C ALA A 72 -4.98 16.99 8.81
N ALA A 73 -4.10 17.90 9.28
CA ALA A 73 -2.66 17.77 9.12
C ALA A 73 -2.10 16.58 9.93
N LEU A 74 -2.64 16.32 11.13
CA LEU A 74 -2.28 15.14 11.91
C LEU A 74 -2.69 13.86 11.18
N LEU A 75 -3.91 13.81 10.64
CA LEU A 75 -4.36 12.68 9.84
C LEU A 75 -3.47 12.46 8.61
N LEU A 76 -3.04 13.54 7.95
CA LEU A 76 -2.13 13.47 6.81
C LEU A 76 -0.82 12.77 7.19
N THR A 77 -0.20 13.16 8.32
CA THR A 77 1.04 12.55 8.81
C THR A 77 0.88 11.05 9.10
N GLU A 78 -0.19 10.66 9.79
CA GLU A 78 -0.45 9.25 10.11
C GLU A 78 -0.68 8.41 8.84
N VAL A 79 -1.48 8.93 7.89
CA VAL A 79 -1.76 8.24 6.63
C VAL A 79 -0.52 8.16 5.74
N GLU A 80 0.35 9.17 5.76
CA GLU A 80 1.65 9.14 5.11
C GLU A 80 2.52 7.99 5.59
N GLN A 81 2.64 7.86 6.91
CA GLN A 81 3.44 6.85 7.55
C GLN A 81 2.87 5.43 7.28
N ILE A 82 1.54 5.24 7.38
CA ILE A 82 0.89 3.97 6.98
C ILE A 82 1.15 3.64 5.51
N GLN A 83 1.05 4.63 4.61
CA GLN A 83 1.30 4.43 3.19
C GLN A 83 2.75 4.01 2.92
N GLU A 84 3.72 4.57 3.64
CA GLU A 84 5.14 4.21 3.54
C GLU A 84 5.40 2.79 4.03
N GLU A 85 4.89 2.43 5.21
CA GLU A 85 5.06 1.10 5.80
C GLU A 85 4.46 -0.01 4.92
N LEU A 86 3.24 0.21 4.42
CA LEU A 86 2.61 -0.68 3.45
C LEU A 86 3.36 -0.71 2.10
N GLY A 87 4.00 0.40 1.73
CA GLY A 87 4.88 0.46 0.56
C GLY A 87 6.09 -0.45 0.70
N ASN A 88 6.79 -0.37 1.83
CA ASN A 88 7.92 -1.22 2.15
C ASN A 88 7.54 -2.71 2.19
N LEU A 89 6.37 -3.02 2.77
CA LEU A 89 5.81 -4.38 2.79
C LEU A 89 5.54 -4.89 1.36
N HIS A 90 4.82 -4.12 0.55
CA HIS A 90 4.49 -4.46 -0.83
C HIS A 90 5.73 -4.65 -1.71
N ASP A 91 6.71 -3.74 -1.63
CA ASP A 91 7.93 -3.83 -2.44
C ASP A 91 8.73 -5.09 -2.08
N THR A 92 8.72 -5.48 -0.79
CA THR A 92 9.31 -6.74 -0.34
C THR A 92 8.54 -7.96 -0.84
N ASP A 93 7.20 -7.90 -0.86
CA ASP A 93 6.34 -8.94 -1.43
C ASP A 93 6.64 -9.19 -2.92
N VAL A 94 6.80 -8.11 -3.71
CA VAL A 94 7.17 -8.20 -5.13
C VAL A 94 8.53 -8.86 -5.30
N LEU A 95 9.55 -8.46 -4.52
CA LEU A 95 10.88 -9.04 -4.60
C LEU A 95 10.90 -10.53 -4.23
N ILE A 96 10.17 -10.92 -3.19
CA ILE A 96 10.02 -12.33 -2.79
C ILE A 96 9.38 -13.15 -3.92
N ALA A 97 8.34 -12.63 -4.57
CA ALA A 97 7.68 -13.30 -5.68
C ALA A 97 8.62 -13.51 -6.88
N LEU A 98 9.38 -12.47 -7.25
CA LEU A 98 10.37 -12.54 -8.33
C LEU A 98 11.47 -13.58 -8.04
N LEU A 99 11.95 -13.65 -6.79
CA LEU A 99 12.96 -14.64 -6.40
C LEU A 99 12.43 -16.07 -6.41
N ARG A 100 11.19 -16.29 -5.93
CA ARG A 100 10.54 -17.61 -5.99
C ARG A 100 10.41 -18.11 -7.42
N LEU A 101 10.01 -17.23 -8.33
CA LEU A 101 9.94 -17.57 -9.74
C LEU A 101 11.32 -17.94 -10.30
N ARG A 102 12.35 -17.14 -9.99
CA ARG A 102 13.73 -17.43 -10.43
C ARG A 102 14.26 -18.77 -9.90
N LEU A 103 13.83 -19.20 -8.72
CA LEU A 103 14.19 -20.48 -8.11
C LEU A 103 13.38 -21.67 -8.65
N GLY A 104 12.37 -21.43 -9.48
CA GLY A 104 11.48 -22.45 -10.02
C GLY A 104 10.40 -22.93 -9.04
N SER A 105 10.10 -22.15 -8.00
CA SER A 105 8.99 -22.43 -7.08
C SER A 105 7.67 -22.01 -7.74
N LEU A 106 6.72 -22.95 -7.90
CA LEU A 106 5.40 -22.73 -8.54
C LEU A 106 4.43 -21.86 -7.72
N ASP A 107 4.81 -21.41 -6.51
CA ASP A 107 3.96 -20.60 -5.62
C ASP A 107 3.98 -19.10 -5.95
N GLY A 108 3.96 -18.75 -7.23
CA GLY A 108 3.69 -17.39 -7.70
C GLY A 108 2.19 -17.12 -7.61
N GLY A 109 1.66 -16.99 -6.39
CA GLY A 109 0.22 -16.81 -6.16
C GLY A 109 -0.40 -15.68 -7.00
N THR A 110 -1.73 -15.69 -7.14
CA THR A 110 -2.54 -14.79 -8.00
C THR A 110 -2.30 -13.29 -7.81
N GLY A 111 -1.71 -12.85 -6.70
CA GLY A 111 -1.28 -11.45 -6.49
C GLY A 111 -0.09 -11.00 -7.36
N TYR A 112 0.65 -11.94 -7.95
CA TYR A 112 1.83 -11.72 -8.80
C TYR A 112 1.52 -10.93 -10.08
N GLU A 113 0.43 -11.28 -10.79
CA GLU A 113 0.09 -10.64 -12.07
C GLU A 113 -0.35 -9.18 -11.88
N GLU A 114 -1.14 -8.89 -10.84
CA GLU A 114 -1.55 -7.52 -10.52
C GLU A 114 -0.36 -6.64 -10.06
N ALA A 115 0.56 -7.19 -9.28
CA ALA A 115 1.72 -6.45 -8.78
C ALA A 115 2.69 -6.07 -9.92
N LEU A 116 2.96 -7.00 -10.85
CA LEU A 116 3.78 -6.73 -12.05
C LEU A 116 3.17 -5.67 -12.97
N LEU A 117 1.84 -5.74 -13.19
CA LEU A 117 1.11 -4.76 -14.00
C LEU A 117 1.11 -3.37 -13.36
N SER A 118 1.13 -3.28 -12.03
CA SER A 118 1.17 -2.01 -11.29
C SER A 118 2.57 -1.37 -11.27
N SER A 119 3.64 -2.18 -11.24
CA SER A 119 5.03 -1.71 -11.18
C SER A 119 5.56 -1.15 -12.51
N THR A 120 4.88 -1.41 -13.63
CA THR A 120 5.23 -0.85 -14.95
C THR A 120 4.66 0.55 -15.20
N ARG A 121 3.85 1.09 -14.28
CA ARG A 121 3.21 2.41 -14.44
C ARG A 121 3.70 3.44 -13.41
N LYS A 122 4.62 4.28 -13.90
CA LYS A 122 5.16 5.57 -13.40
C LYS A 122 6.38 5.54 -12.46
N PRO A 123 7.42 6.37 -12.73
CA PRO A 123 8.55 6.58 -11.86
C PRO A 123 8.14 7.57 -10.75
N GLY A 124 7.80 7.06 -9.57
CA GLY A 124 7.79 7.81 -8.33
C GLY A 124 9.00 7.43 -7.48
N LYS A 125 9.37 8.26 -6.49
CA LYS A 125 10.47 8.05 -5.51
C LYS A 125 10.28 6.78 -4.63
N SER A 126 10.12 5.60 -5.21
CA SER A 126 10.44 4.34 -4.51
C SER A 126 11.90 4.04 -4.80
N MET A 127 12.62 3.65 -3.75
CA MET A 127 14.05 3.31 -3.78
C MET A 127 14.38 2.13 -4.71
N PHE A 128 13.36 1.44 -5.24
CA PHE A 128 13.51 0.31 -6.15
C PHE A 128 12.56 0.38 -7.35
N SER A 129 12.87 1.23 -8.34
CA SER A 129 12.29 1.05 -9.68
C SER A 129 13.00 -0.13 -10.37
N ILE A 130 12.42 -1.32 -10.29
CA ILE A 130 12.94 -2.47 -11.04
C ILE A 130 12.71 -2.21 -12.53
N SER A 131 13.76 -2.20 -13.34
CA SER A 131 13.61 -1.95 -14.78
C SER A 131 12.81 -3.08 -15.45
N PRO A 132 11.93 -2.77 -16.42
CA PRO A 132 11.19 -3.80 -17.16
C PRO A 132 12.10 -4.83 -17.84
N ALA A 133 13.30 -4.42 -18.24
CA ALA A 133 14.32 -5.32 -18.81
C ALA A 133 14.86 -6.31 -17.77
N LEU A 134 15.11 -5.86 -16.53
CA LEU A 134 15.55 -6.74 -15.44
C LEU A 134 14.44 -7.72 -15.04
N VAL A 135 13.19 -7.25 -14.99
CA VAL A 135 12.03 -8.13 -14.80
C VAL A 135 12.01 -9.18 -15.91
N SER A 136 12.07 -8.79 -17.19
CA SER A 136 12.09 -9.74 -18.31
C SER A 136 13.21 -10.78 -18.22
N GLN A 137 14.43 -10.39 -17.84
CA GLN A 137 15.54 -11.33 -17.62
C GLN A 137 15.30 -12.29 -16.44
N LEU A 138 14.65 -11.82 -15.38
CA LEU A 138 14.26 -12.67 -14.25
C LEU A 138 13.13 -13.63 -14.62
N LEU A 139 12.19 -13.19 -15.46
CA LEU A 139 11.02 -13.96 -15.91
C LEU A 139 11.33 -14.96 -17.04
N ALA A 140 12.33 -14.68 -17.87
CA ALA A 140 12.79 -15.56 -18.95
C ALA A 140 14.26 -15.97 -18.74
N PRO A 141 14.56 -16.81 -17.72
CA PRO A 141 15.88 -17.40 -17.55
C PRO A 141 16.37 -18.05 -18.84
N HIS A 142 17.53 -17.63 -19.33
CA HIS A 142 18.18 -18.29 -20.47
C HIS A 142 18.77 -19.65 -20.03
N ALA A 143 18.96 -19.84 -18.72
CA ALA A 143 19.33 -21.07 -18.04
C ALA A 143 18.90 -21.03 -16.55
N ALA A 144 18.68 -22.21 -15.97
CA ALA A 144 18.47 -22.39 -14.53
C ALA A 144 19.69 -21.89 -13.73
N PRO A 145 19.50 -21.36 -12.50
CA PRO A 145 20.61 -20.95 -11.67
C PRO A 145 21.52 -22.14 -11.33
N THR A 146 22.83 -21.89 -11.32
CA THR A 146 23.84 -22.83 -10.81
C THR A 146 23.60 -23.14 -9.32
N ALA A 147 24.22 -24.19 -8.78
CA ALA A 147 24.07 -24.54 -7.36
C ALA A 147 24.47 -23.40 -6.41
N VAL A 148 25.56 -22.69 -6.71
CA VAL A 148 26.05 -21.56 -5.91
C VAL A 148 25.11 -20.35 -6.01
N GLU A 149 24.64 -20.01 -7.22
CA GLU A 149 23.65 -18.95 -7.40
C GLU A 149 22.34 -19.27 -6.68
N ARG A 150 21.87 -20.52 -6.79
CA ARG A 150 20.68 -20.99 -6.11
C ARG A 150 20.79 -20.81 -4.60
N GLN A 151 21.91 -21.26 -4.01
CA GLN A 151 22.17 -21.08 -2.59
C GLN A 151 22.16 -19.59 -2.19
N GLY A 152 22.78 -18.71 -2.99
CA GLY A 152 22.77 -17.27 -2.75
C GLY A 152 21.36 -16.67 -2.79
N LEU A 153 20.56 -17.06 -3.78
CA LEU A 153 19.16 -16.62 -3.93
C LEU A 153 18.26 -17.12 -2.79
N GLU A 154 18.47 -18.35 -2.32
CA GLU A 154 17.75 -18.91 -1.17
C GLU A 154 18.06 -18.15 0.13
N ILE A 155 19.34 -17.79 0.37
CA ILE A 155 19.74 -16.95 1.50
C ILE A 155 19.09 -15.55 1.40
N LEU A 156 19.09 -14.96 0.21
CA LEU A 156 18.44 -13.66 -0.03
C LEU A 156 16.93 -13.73 0.23
N LEU A 157 16.27 -14.79 -0.23
CA LEU A 157 14.85 -15.03 0.00
C LEU A 157 14.53 -15.10 1.51
N GLN A 158 15.34 -15.83 2.29
CA GLN A 158 15.17 -15.89 3.75
C GLN A 158 15.31 -14.52 4.41
N LYS A 159 16.32 -13.72 4.00
CA LYS A 159 16.51 -12.36 4.51
C LYS A 159 15.32 -11.45 4.19
N LEU A 160 14.79 -11.53 2.97
CA LEU A 160 13.62 -10.74 2.57
C LEU A 160 12.36 -11.17 3.33
N GLN A 161 12.17 -12.46 3.59
CA GLN A 161 11.05 -12.94 4.41
C GLN A 161 11.11 -12.41 5.86
N GLN A 162 12.31 -12.36 6.46
CA GLN A 162 12.51 -11.75 7.77
C GLN A 162 12.21 -10.24 7.75
N LYS A 163 12.71 -9.54 6.73
CA LYS A 163 12.47 -8.10 6.55
C LYS A 163 10.98 -7.80 6.34
N ARG A 164 10.30 -8.59 5.51
CA ARG A 164 8.85 -8.52 5.29
C ARG A 164 8.08 -8.64 6.61
N LYS A 165 8.44 -9.62 7.44
CA LYS A 165 7.83 -9.83 8.75
C LYS A 165 8.01 -8.60 9.65
N ALA A 166 9.20 -8.00 9.67
CA ALA A 166 9.45 -6.78 10.44
C ALA A 166 8.57 -5.62 9.95
N PHE A 167 8.50 -5.38 8.64
CA PHE A 167 7.63 -4.33 8.08
C PHE A 167 6.16 -4.54 8.39
N TYR A 168 5.67 -5.79 8.31
CA TYR A 168 4.30 -6.11 8.67
C TYR A 168 4.01 -5.80 10.14
N LEU A 169 4.93 -6.15 11.05
CA LEU A 169 4.76 -5.88 12.49
C LEU A 169 4.75 -4.37 12.79
N THR A 170 5.65 -3.60 12.17
CA THR A 170 5.67 -2.13 12.30
C THR A 170 4.37 -1.51 11.82
N PHE A 171 3.92 -1.86 10.61
CA PHE A 171 2.64 -1.42 10.07
C PHE A 171 1.48 -1.73 11.02
N ARG A 172 1.43 -2.98 11.51
CA ARG A 172 0.34 -3.46 12.36
C ARG A 172 0.32 -2.72 13.71
N GLU A 173 1.47 -2.53 14.33
CA GLU A 173 1.59 -1.77 15.58
C GLU A 173 1.07 -0.35 15.41
N HIS A 174 1.53 0.33 14.37
CA HIS A 174 1.11 1.69 14.06
C HIS A 174 -0.38 1.79 13.72
N TRP A 175 -0.94 0.84 12.95
CA TRP A 175 -2.38 0.77 12.70
C TRP A 175 -3.21 0.73 14.00
N TYR A 176 -2.77 -0.06 14.98
CA TYR A 176 -3.47 -0.19 16.25
C TYR A 176 -3.29 1.02 17.17
N GLN A 177 -2.16 1.73 17.08
CA GLN A 177 -1.97 3.03 17.75
C GLN A 177 -2.96 4.07 17.20
N LEU A 178 -3.07 4.17 15.86
CA LEU A 178 -4.02 5.06 15.20
C LEU A 178 -5.49 4.75 15.60
N LYS A 179 -5.84 3.47 15.69
CA LYS A 179 -7.16 3.00 16.16
C LYS A 179 -7.45 3.36 17.61
N GLY A 180 -6.46 3.24 18.50
CA GLY A 180 -6.60 3.52 19.92
C GLY A 180 -6.93 4.98 20.23
N HIS A 181 -6.61 5.90 19.32
CA HIS A 181 -6.90 7.33 19.45
C HIS A 181 -8.30 7.72 18.97
N ASP A 182 -9.13 6.77 18.55
CA ASP A 182 -10.47 7.00 17.99
C ASP A 182 -10.48 8.07 16.87
N PHE A 183 -9.40 8.10 16.09
CA PHE A 183 -9.12 9.14 15.09
C PHE A 183 -10.19 9.17 13.98
N TYR A 184 -10.82 8.02 13.69
CA TYR A 184 -11.94 7.92 12.77
C TYR A 184 -13.14 8.76 13.23
N HIS A 185 -13.47 8.72 14.52
CA HIS A 185 -14.59 9.47 15.06
C HIS A 185 -14.22 10.95 15.27
N GLN A 186 -12.98 11.27 15.65
CA GLN A 186 -12.51 12.66 15.78
C GLN A 186 -12.60 13.44 14.46
N VAL A 187 -12.17 12.84 13.35
CA VAL A 187 -12.23 13.49 12.03
C VAL A 187 -13.66 13.55 11.47
N LEU A 188 -14.55 12.62 11.86
CA LEU A 188 -15.96 12.66 11.47
C LEU A 188 -16.84 13.56 12.34
N GLN A 189 -16.38 13.92 13.55
CA GLN A 189 -17.01 14.90 14.43
C GLN A 189 -16.59 16.35 14.12
N LEU A 190 -15.89 16.60 13.01
CA LEU A 190 -15.67 17.96 12.49
C LEU A 190 -16.96 18.73 12.15
N ASN A 191 -18.13 18.10 12.34
CA ASN A 191 -19.43 18.76 12.48
C ASN A 191 -20.09 18.36 13.80
N GLY A 192 -19.69 19.02 14.88
CA GLY A 192 -20.38 19.07 16.17
C GLY A 192 -20.42 20.50 16.68
#